data_AF-A0A3D4APW3-F1
#
_entry.id   AF-A0A3D4APW3-F1
#
_cell.length_a   1.000
_cell.length_b   1.000
_cell.length_c   1.000
_cell.angle_alpha   90.00
_cell.angle_beta   90.00
_cell.angle_gamma   90.00
#
_symmetry.space_group_name_H-M   'P 1'
#
loop_
_entity.id
_entity.type
_entity.pdbx_description
1 polymer ?
#
loop_
_entity_poly.entity_id
_entity_poly.type
_entity_poly.pdbx_seq_one_letter_code
_entity_poly.pdbx_strand_id
1 'polypeptide(L)'
;MTPAIEQLKKSDIKFDILSYEHDINNTNYGLEAVEKLNLNSAQVFKTLVLETSEQQLIVAVTPVTQQANFKQLAKLCAVKKVMMADPQKVQASTGYILGGVSPLGQKKRLKTYIHSSALDFE
;
A
#
# COMPACT_ATOMS: atom_id res chain seq x y z
N MET A 1 11.71 -5.85 -13.95
CA MET A 1 10.27 -5.50 -13.86
C MET A 1 9.78 -5.91 -12.48
N THR A 2 8.82 -5.22 -11.86
CA THR A 2 8.42 -5.54 -10.47
C THR A 2 7.38 -6.67 -10.42
N PRO A 3 7.27 -7.42 -9.30
CA PRO A 3 6.27 -8.48 -9.16
C PRO A 3 4.81 -7.99 -9.36
N ALA A 4 4.53 -6.72 -9.06
CA ALA A 4 3.22 -6.10 -9.24
C ALA A 4 2.85 -6.00 -10.73
N ILE A 5 3.77 -5.47 -11.54
CA ILE A 5 3.60 -5.34 -12.99
C ILE A 5 3.47 -6.73 -13.61
N GLU A 6 4.30 -7.69 -13.19
CA GLU A 6 4.21 -9.07 -13.68
C GLU A 6 2.87 -9.73 -13.34
N GLN A 7 2.35 -9.52 -12.13
CA GLN A 7 1.04 -10.03 -11.72
C GLN A 7 -0.09 -9.44 -12.58
N LEU A 8 -0.09 -8.13 -12.83
CA LEU A 8 -1.10 -7.48 -13.65
C LEU A 8 -1.06 -7.98 -15.09
N LYS A 9 0.13 -8.10 -15.68
CA LYS A 9 0.30 -8.68 -17.03
C LYS A 9 -0.20 -10.12 -17.11
N LYS A 10 0.14 -10.95 -16.12
CA LYS A 10 -0.35 -12.36 -16.05
C LYS A 10 -1.87 -12.45 -15.95
N SER A 11 -2.52 -11.43 -15.40
CA SER A 11 -3.97 -11.39 -15.17
C SER A 11 -4.73 -10.67 -16.28
N ASP A 12 -4.04 -10.20 -17.33
CA ASP A 12 -4.59 -9.40 -18.43
C ASP A 12 -5.40 -8.17 -17.96
N ILE A 13 -4.96 -7.56 -16.86
CA ILE A 13 -5.55 -6.31 -16.34
C ILE A 13 -4.90 -5.15 -17.08
N LYS A 14 -5.71 -4.18 -17.54
CA LYS A 14 -5.21 -2.93 -18.13
C LYS A 14 -4.63 -2.04 -17.04
N PHE A 15 -3.43 -1.50 -17.26
CA PHE A 15 -2.78 -0.55 -16.38
C PHE A 15 -1.74 0.26 -17.16
N ASP A 16 -1.45 1.45 -16.67
CA ASP A 16 -0.35 2.29 -17.14
C ASP A 16 0.79 2.31 -16.12
N ILE A 17 2.02 2.43 -16.60
CA ILE A 17 3.20 2.60 -15.75
C ILE A 17 3.57 4.08 -15.78
N LEU A 18 3.40 4.75 -14.64
CA LEU A 18 3.94 6.08 -14.42
C LEU A 18 5.30 5.96 -13.72
N SER A 19 6.31 6.68 -14.21
CA SER A 19 7.68 6.62 -13.69
C SER A 19 8.20 8.03 -13.45
N TYR A 20 8.91 8.21 -12.34
CA TYR A 20 9.58 9.45 -11.98
C TYR A 20 10.92 9.14 -11.31
N GLU A 21 11.82 10.11 -11.31
CA GLU A 21 13.09 10.01 -10.57
C GLU A 21 12.86 10.33 -9.09
N HIS A 22 13.17 9.35 -8.25
CA HIS A 22 13.10 9.44 -6.79
C HIS A 22 14.34 10.12 -6.21
N ASP A 23 14.15 11.12 -5.37
CA ASP A 23 15.21 11.68 -4.53
C ASP A 23 15.46 10.77 -3.32
N ILE A 24 16.67 10.22 -3.23
CA ILE A 24 17.07 9.29 -2.16
C ILE A 24 16.98 9.91 -0.75
N ASN A 25 16.96 11.24 -0.64
CA ASN A 25 16.79 11.95 0.62
C ASN A 25 15.33 12.11 1.03
N ASN A 26 14.39 11.87 0.11
CA ASN A 26 12.97 12.00 0.38
C ASN A 26 12.42 10.69 0.96
N THR A 27 11.86 10.78 2.17
CA THR A 27 11.25 9.61 2.84
C THR A 27 9.75 9.51 2.59
N ASN A 28 9.15 10.50 1.91
CA ASN A 28 7.71 10.60 1.65
C ASN A 28 7.37 10.27 0.19
N TYR A 29 7.61 9.01 -0.16
CA TYR A 29 7.40 8.44 -1.50
C TYR A 29 6.04 8.77 -2.12
N GLY A 30 4.98 8.82 -1.30
CA GLY A 30 3.62 9.07 -1.79
C GLY A 30 3.39 10.51 -2.25
N LEU A 31 3.85 11.50 -1.48
CA LEU A 31 3.71 12.91 -1.88
C LEU A 31 4.70 13.30 -2.98
N GLU A 32 5.87 12.67 -3.00
CA GLU A 32 6.82 12.90 -4.09
C GLU A 32 6.24 12.48 -5.45
N ALA A 33 5.56 11.32 -5.52
CA ALA A 33 4.89 10.89 -6.74
C ALA A 33 3.83 11.91 -7.19
N VAL A 34 3.07 12.48 -6.26
CA VAL A 34 2.08 13.54 -6.54
C VAL A 34 2.75 14.74 -7.21
N GLU A 35 3.84 15.23 -6.63
CA GLU A 35 4.55 16.42 -7.13
C GLU A 35 5.22 16.15 -8.48
N LYS A 36 5.98 15.07 -8.59
CA LYS A 36 6.79 14.74 -9.78
C LYS A 36 5.95 14.38 -11.00
N LEU A 37 4.78 13.78 -10.79
CA LEU A 37 3.88 13.34 -11.86
C LEU A 37 2.67 14.27 -12.03
N ASN A 38 2.59 15.37 -11.27
CA ASN A 38 1.46 16.31 -11.29
C ASN A 38 0.10 15.62 -11.15
N LEU A 39 -0.02 14.72 -10.17
CA LEU A 39 -1.22 13.91 -9.94
C LEU A 39 -2.15 14.57 -8.92
N ASN A 40 -3.43 14.22 -8.97
CA ASN A 40 -4.34 14.51 -7.87
C ASN A 40 -3.94 13.69 -6.64
N SER A 41 -3.54 14.34 -5.56
CA SER A 41 -3.12 13.67 -4.32
C SER A 41 -4.19 12.78 -3.69
N ALA A 42 -5.49 13.03 -3.96
CA ALA A 42 -6.57 12.17 -3.51
C ALA A 42 -6.65 10.83 -4.27
N GLN A 43 -6.07 10.75 -5.47
CA GLN A 43 -6.00 9.55 -6.31
C GLN A 43 -4.71 8.75 -6.10
N VAL A 44 -3.75 9.28 -5.33
CA VAL A 44 -2.52 8.55 -5.01
C VAL A 44 -2.69 7.84 -3.68
N PHE A 45 -2.44 6.53 -3.66
CA PHE A 45 -2.61 5.68 -2.49
C PHE A 45 -1.28 5.11 -2.03
N LYS A 46 -1.09 5.05 -0.71
CA LYS A 46 0.02 4.35 -0.07
C LYS A 46 -0.44 3.01 0.48
N THR A 47 0.47 2.05 0.46
CA THR A 47 0.25 0.71 1.02
C THR A 47 0.93 0.61 2.37
N LEU A 48 0.15 0.27 3.40
CA LEU A 48 0.64 0.02 4.75
C LEU A 48 0.43 -1.45 5.09
N VAL A 49 1.46 -2.07 5.65
CA VAL A 49 1.33 -3.40 6.26
C VAL A 49 1.22 -3.23 7.77
N LEU A 50 0.17 -3.80 8.33
CA LEU A 50 -0.19 -3.67 9.73
C LEU A 50 -0.26 -5.05 10.37
N GLU A 51 -0.05 -5.10 11.68
CA GLU A 51 -0.17 -6.30 12.48
C GLU A 51 -1.33 -6.17 13.46
N THR A 52 -2.18 -7.19 13.50
CA THR A 52 -3.30 -7.29 14.44
C THR A 52 -2.80 -7.75 15.82
N SER A 53 -3.60 -7.57 16.86
CA SER A 53 -3.33 -8.13 18.19
C SER A 53 -3.22 -9.67 18.21
N GLU A 54 -3.68 -10.35 17.15
CA GLU A 54 -3.58 -11.79 16.96
C GLU A 54 -2.36 -12.19 16.11
N GLN A 55 -1.41 -11.27 15.92
CA GLN A 55 -0.17 -11.47 15.15
C GLN A 55 -0.39 -11.77 13.66
N GLN A 56 -1.59 -11.47 13.13
CA GLN A 56 -1.88 -11.57 11.70
C GLN A 56 -1.50 -10.27 10.99
N LEU A 57 -0.84 -10.40 9.84
CA LEU A 57 -0.54 -9.26 8.96
C LEU A 57 -1.71 -8.96 8.02
N ILE A 58 -2.02 -7.68 7.89
CA ILE A 58 -3.02 -7.16 6.96
C ILE A 58 -2.42 -6.02 6.13
N VAL A 59 -3.04 -5.73 4.99
CA VAL A 59 -2.68 -4.59 4.14
C VAL A 59 -3.80 -3.55 4.21
N ALA A 60 -3.43 -2.28 4.38
CA ALA A 60 -4.31 -1.14 4.22
C ALA A 60 -3.81 -0.25 3.08
N VAL A 61 -4.67 -0.01 2.09
CA VAL A 61 -4.44 0.88 0.96
C VAL A 61 -5.23 2.17 1.22
N THR A 62 -4.52 3.25 1.51
CA THR A 62 -5.10 4.51 2.01
C THR A 62 -4.58 5.69 1.17
N PRO A 63 -5.37 6.75 0.92
CA PRO A 63 -4.88 7.94 0.23
C PRO A 63 -3.62 8.50 0.89
N VAL A 64 -2.67 9.01 0.11
CA VAL A 64 -1.43 9.58 0.65
C VAL A 64 -1.70 10.76 1.57
N THR A 65 -2.78 11.50 1.29
CA THR A 65 -3.29 12.66 2.06
C THR A 65 -3.89 12.30 3.41
N GLN A 66 -4.14 11.02 3.70
CA GLN A 66 -4.82 10.58 4.91
C GLN A 66 -3.97 9.63 5.76
N GLN A 67 -4.28 9.56 7.05
CA GLN A 67 -3.74 8.54 7.95
C GLN A 67 -4.71 7.35 8.02
N ALA A 68 -4.17 6.14 8.14
CA ALA A 68 -5.00 4.95 8.30
C ALA A 68 -5.70 4.96 9.68
N ASN A 69 -7.01 4.68 9.68
CA ASN A 69 -7.78 4.59 10.92
C ASN A 69 -7.66 3.19 11.54
N PHE A 70 -6.71 3.03 12.46
CA PHE A 70 -6.45 1.72 13.10
C PHE A 70 -7.63 1.19 13.91
N LYS A 71 -8.47 2.06 14.48
CA LYS A 71 -9.68 1.63 15.21
C LYS A 71 -10.70 1.02 14.26
N GLN A 72 -10.90 1.63 13.09
CA GLN A 72 -11.80 1.11 12.07
C GLN A 72 -11.27 -0.21 11.49
N LEU A 73 -9.97 -0.30 11.22
CA LEU A 73 -9.34 -1.54 10.75
C LEU A 73 -9.44 -2.66 11.79
N ALA A 74 -9.22 -2.36 13.08
CA ALA A 74 -9.41 -3.33 14.16
C ALA A 74 -10.85 -3.85 14.20
N LYS A 75 -11.85 -2.96 14.06
CA LYS A 75 -13.26 -3.34 13.96
C LYS A 75 -13.54 -4.24 12.74
N LEU A 76 -13.02 -3.89 11.56
CA LEU A 76 -13.18 -4.69 10.33
C LEU A 76 -12.50 -6.07 10.41
N CYS A 77 -11.42 -6.17 11.18
CA CYS A 77 -10.73 -7.42 11.44
C CYS A 77 -11.33 -8.22 12.61
N ALA A 78 -12.32 -7.68 13.34
CA ALA A 78 -12.85 -8.25 14.57
C ALA A 78 -11.79 -8.51 15.67
N VAL A 79 -10.77 -7.65 15.74
CA VAL A 79 -9.66 -7.75 16.71
C VAL A 79 -9.64 -6.54 17.64
N LYS A 80 -8.94 -6.66 18.78
CA LYS A 80 -8.84 -5.59 19.77
C LYS A 80 -8.00 -4.40 19.29
N LYS A 81 -6.90 -4.66 18.58
CA LYS A 81 -5.96 -3.62 18.15
C LYS A 81 -5.29 -3.98 16.83
N VAL A 82 -4.94 -2.95 16.08
CA VAL A 82 -4.05 -2.99 14.91
C VAL A 82 -2.93 -1.99 15.14
N MET A 83 -1.71 -2.33 14.71
CA MET A 83 -0.51 -1.50 14.81
C MET A 83 0.35 -1.63 13.56
N MET A 84 1.33 -0.72 13.39
CA MET A 84 2.31 -0.87 12.30
C MET A 84 3.04 -2.20 12.45
N ALA A 85 3.16 -2.94 11.35
CA ALA A 85 3.93 -4.18 11.33
C ALA A 85 5.43 -3.87 11.43
N ASP A 86 6.17 -4.80 12.01
CA ASP A 86 7.64 -4.72 12.05
C ASP A 86 8.22 -4.70 10.62
N PRO A 87 9.17 -3.81 10.30
CA PRO A 87 9.83 -3.72 9.00
C PRO A 87 10.30 -5.05 8.41
N GLN A 88 10.89 -5.93 9.22
CA GLN A 88 11.39 -7.22 8.76
C GLN A 88 10.24 -8.14 8.38
N LYS A 89 9.15 -8.13 9.16
CA LYS A 89 7.92 -8.87 8.81
C LYS A 89 7.31 -8.35 7.52
N VAL A 90 7.32 -7.04 7.29
CA VAL A 90 6.85 -6.43 6.03
C VAL A 90 7.66 -6.92 4.84
N GLN A 91 8.99 -6.80 4.92
CA GLN A 91 9.87 -7.23 3.82
C GLN A 91 9.78 -8.74 3.56
N ALA A 92 9.73 -9.55 4.61
CA ALA A 92 9.63 -11.01 4.49
C ALA A 92 8.28 -11.47 3.90
N SER A 93 7.17 -10.85 4.30
CA SER A 93 5.83 -11.22 3.84
C SER A 93 5.49 -10.66 2.45
N THR A 94 5.92 -9.45 2.15
CA THR A 94 5.59 -8.78 0.88
C THR A 94 6.64 -9.03 -0.20
N GLY A 95 7.92 -9.18 0.18
CA GLY A 95 9.05 -9.18 -0.76
C GLY A 95 9.45 -7.79 -1.26
N TYR A 96 8.77 -6.73 -0.80
CA TYR A 96 9.10 -5.34 -1.12
C TYR A 96 9.94 -4.69 -0.04
N ILE A 97 10.66 -3.63 -0.41
CA ILE A 97 11.35 -2.75 0.54
C ILE A 97 10.39 -1.69 1.10
N LEU A 98 10.69 -1.16 2.28
CA LEU A 98 9.94 -0.03 2.83
C LEU A 98 10.00 1.17 1.88
N GLY A 99 8.92 1.95 1.83
CA GLY A 99 8.77 3.05 0.87
C GLY A 99 8.27 2.63 -0.52
N GLY A 100 8.58 1.40 -0.95
CA GLY A 100 8.20 0.84 -2.24
C GLY A 100 7.25 -0.36 -2.16
N VAL A 101 6.46 -0.47 -1.09
CA VAL A 101 5.53 -1.60 -0.91
C VAL A 101 4.34 -1.43 -1.84
N SER A 102 4.18 -2.36 -2.78
CA SER A 102 2.99 -2.47 -3.62
C SER A 102 1.91 -3.31 -2.93
N PRO A 103 0.60 -3.01 -3.14
CA PRO A 103 -0.49 -3.87 -2.67
C PRO A 103 -0.66 -5.12 -3.56
N LEU A 104 -0.03 -5.12 -4.73
CA LEU A 104 0.01 -6.20 -5.71
C LEU A 104 1.38 -6.87 -5.72
N GLY A 105 1.45 -8.13 -6.13
CA GLY A 105 2.71 -8.86 -6.32
C GLY A 105 3.38 -9.32 -5.02
N GLN A 106 2.68 -9.30 -3.89
CA GLN A 106 3.25 -9.68 -2.60
C GLN A 106 3.52 -11.19 -2.51
N LYS A 107 4.65 -11.58 -1.90
CA LYS A 107 5.03 -13.00 -1.70
C LYS A 107 3.96 -13.81 -0.97
N LYS A 108 3.35 -13.22 0.07
CA LYS A 108 2.20 -13.79 0.78
C LYS A 108 0.95 -13.00 0.44
N ARG A 109 -0.16 -13.70 0.22
CA ARG A 109 -1.47 -13.08 0.06
C ARG A 109 -1.99 -12.65 1.43
N LEU A 110 -2.00 -11.35 1.68
CA LEU A 110 -2.49 -10.76 2.93
C LEU A 110 -3.92 -10.23 2.75
N LYS A 111 -4.71 -10.27 3.82
CA LYS A 111 -6.05 -9.66 3.80
C LYS A 111 -5.88 -8.16 3.58
N THR A 112 -6.48 -7.65 2.51
CA THR A 112 -6.26 -6.30 2.02
C THR A 112 -7.54 -5.48 2.14
N TYR A 113 -7.43 -4.30 2.73
CA TYR A 113 -8.51 -3.33 2.85
C TYR A 113 -8.14 -2.10 2.04
N ILE A 114 -9.04 -1.65 1.20
CA ILE A 114 -8.87 -0.45 0.37
C ILE A 114 -9.82 0.61 0.92
N HIS A 115 -9.31 1.82 1.12
CA HIS A 115 -10.13 2.95 1.55
C HIS A 115 -11.23 3.23 0.52
N SER A 116 -12.46 3.44 0.98
CA SER A 116 -13.64 3.52 0.11
C SER A 116 -13.59 4.66 -0.89
N SER A 117 -12.83 5.73 -0.62
CA SER A 117 -12.64 6.84 -1.56
C SER A 117 -12.00 6.43 -2.88
N ALA A 118 -11.40 5.23 -2.97
CA ALA A 118 -10.92 4.69 -4.24
C ALA A 118 -12.06 4.47 -5.25
N LEU A 119 -13.30 4.26 -4.77
CA LEU A 119 -14.48 4.09 -5.62
C LEU A 119 -15.01 5.40 -6.20
N ASP A 120 -14.52 6.55 -5.73
CA ASP A 120 -14.93 7.87 -6.20
C ASP A 120 -14.15 8.29 -7.47
N PHE A 121 -13.27 7.43 -7.99
CA PHE A 121 -12.40 7.68 -9.12
C PHE A 121 -12.52 6.58 -10.18
N GLU A 122 -12.33 6.94 -11.46
CA GLU A 122 -12.30 6.00 -12.59
C GLU A 122 -10.97 5.26 -12.73
#